data_AF-A0A965FGV1-F1
#
_entry.id   AF-A0A965FGV1-F1
#
_cell.length_a   1.000
_cell.length_b   1.000
_cell.length_c   1.000
_cell.angle_alpha   90.00
_cell.angle_beta   90.00
_cell.angle_gamma   90.00
#
_symmetry.space_group_name_H-M   'P 1'
#
loop_
_entity.id
_entity.type
_entity.pdbx_description
1 polymer ?
#
loop_
_entity_poly.entity_id
_entity_poly.type
_entity_poly.pdbx_seq_one_letter_code
_entity_poly.pdbx_strand_id
1 'polypeptide(L)'
;MDPAKSVKVRPGNRRTTGKEQFYTPTDLALRLATLVSDKVGGFKDKTVIEPAGGTGSFLQAAKALKANKLISFDIEPKAEGVLLADFLLETKGLEKISDAITISNPPFGRNNSLSIPFFNKAAQHSQYIAFVVPRSWRKWSVLNRLNRNFHLVHDEDLSIDYVDELGEMVWQKARLNTCFQIWERREELRPVIKVKDQGLLSKVKPEDADVALTVFGYGCGKVRTSFDRVPNSTVMFLKLHDKRVLKALQSVDFSKFYKNTAYTEALSLQEIRYLINEAVLGNPGLEE
;
A
#
# COMPACT_ATOMS: atom_id res chain seq x y z
N MET A 1 -35.48 -14.27 -24.19
CA MET A 1 -35.50 -13.84 -22.78
C MET A 1 -34.32 -14.48 -22.11
N ASP A 2 -33.32 -13.68 -21.75
CA ASP A 2 -32.06 -14.15 -21.19
C ASP A 2 -32.10 -13.88 -19.68
N PRO A 3 -32.09 -14.89 -18.80
CA PRO A 3 -32.23 -14.66 -17.36
C PRO A 3 -30.92 -14.06 -16.84
N ALA A 4 -31.00 -12.78 -16.45
CA ALA A 4 -29.91 -12.03 -15.84
C ALA A 4 -29.27 -12.83 -14.70
N LYS A 5 -27.97 -13.12 -14.83
CA LYS A 5 -27.14 -13.69 -13.76
C LYS A 5 -27.23 -12.79 -12.54
N SER A 6 -27.88 -13.29 -11.49
CA SER A 6 -27.91 -12.63 -10.19
C SER A 6 -26.50 -12.52 -9.64
N VAL A 7 -26.02 -11.28 -9.53
CA VAL A 7 -24.74 -10.97 -8.89
C VAL A 7 -24.90 -11.30 -7.41
N LYS A 8 -24.36 -12.45 -6.98
CA LYS A 8 -24.29 -12.81 -5.55
C LYS A 8 -23.43 -11.75 -4.83
N VAL A 9 -24.10 -10.81 -4.17
CA VAL A 9 -23.48 -9.86 -3.25
C VAL A 9 -22.92 -10.67 -2.08
N ARG A 10 -21.61 -10.91 -2.10
CA ARG A 10 -20.89 -11.46 -0.94
C ARG A 10 -20.98 -10.42 0.17
N PRO A 11 -21.24 -10.80 1.43
CA PRO A 11 -21.21 -9.87 2.55
C PRO A 11 -19.76 -9.38 2.74
N GLY A 12 -19.39 -8.37 1.98
CA GLY A 12 -18.17 -7.61 2.18
C GLY A 12 -18.30 -6.84 3.49
N ASN A 13 -17.20 -6.78 4.23
CA ASN A 13 -17.06 -6.01 5.46
C ASN A 13 -17.82 -4.66 5.37
N ARG A 14 -18.81 -4.46 6.26
CA ARG A 14 -19.80 -3.36 6.28
C ARG A 14 -19.23 -1.96 6.58
N ARG A 15 -17.90 -1.79 6.54
CA ARG A 15 -17.30 -0.46 6.65
C ARG A 15 -17.62 0.34 5.39
N THR A 16 -18.58 1.24 5.50
CA THR A 16 -18.56 2.50 4.77
C THR A 16 -17.30 3.23 5.25
N THR A 17 -16.24 3.24 4.43
CA THR A 17 -15.18 4.23 4.60
C THR A 17 -15.84 5.58 4.42
N GLY A 18 -16.25 6.19 5.52
CA GLY A 18 -16.65 7.58 5.58
C GLY A 18 -15.47 8.45 5.12
N LYS A 19 -15.73 9.74 4.97
CA LYS A 19 -14.75 10.78 4.66
C LYS A 19 -13.70 10.96 5.78
N GLU A 20 -13.06 9.89 6.23
CA GLU A 20 -11.95 9.97 7.18
C GLU A 20 -10.76 10.56 6.42
N GLN A 21 -10.67 11.89 6.45
CA GLN A 21 -9.52 12.65 5.99
C GLN A 21 -8.44 12.51 7.06
N PHE A 22 -7.35 11.84 6.72
CA PHE A 22 -6.20 11.66 7.59
C PHE A 22 -5.19 12.77 7.28
N TYR A 23 -5.13 13.79 8.13
CA TYR A 23 -4.19 14.90 7.94
C TYR A 23 -2.81 14.57 8.50
N THR A 24 -1.78 15.06 7.81
CA THR A 24 -0.39 14.90 8.23
C THR A 24 -0.03 16.04 9.19
N PRO A 25 0.41 15.74 10.43
CA PRO A 25 0.93 16.76 11.34
C PRO A 25 2.06 17.58 10.70
N THR A 26 2.14 18.87 11.01
CA THR A 26 3.07 19.82 10.36
C THR A 26 4.54 19.46 10.60
N ASP A 27 4.87 19.02 11.80
CA ASP A 27 6.21 18.54 12.20
C ASP A 27 6.60 17.27 11.43
N LEU A 28 5.66 16.32 11.29
CA LEU A 28 5.87 15.12 10.50
C LEU A 28 6.06 15.47 9.02
N ALA A 29 5.23 16.36 8.47
CA ALA A 29 5.36 16.81 7.08
C ALA A 29 6.72 17.47 6.82
N LEU A 30 7.20 18.32 7.74
CA LEU A 30 8.52 18.94 7.64
C LEU A 30 9.66 17.91 7.71
N ARG A 31 9.58 16.95 8.64
CA ARG A 31 10.57 15.86 8.74
C ARG A 31 10.65 15.05 7.45
N LEU A 32 9.51 14.64 6.93
CA LEU A 32 9.41 13.85 5.70
C LEU A 32 9.86 14.64 4.48
N ALA A 33 9.49 15.91 4.37
CA ALA A 33 9.95 16.78 3.29
C ALA A 33 11.47 17.02 3.34
N THR A 34 12.04 17.16 4.53
CA THR A 34 13.50 17.29 4.74
C THR A 34 14.21 16.03 4.25
N LEU A 35 13.72 14.85 4.63
CA LEU A 35 14.23 13.57 4.15
C LEU A 35 14.21 13.44 2.62
N VAL A 36 13.12 13.89 1.98
CA VAL A 36 13.04 13.90 0.50
C VAL A 36 14.05 14.89 -0.07
N SER A 37 14.10 16.11 0.47
CA SER A 37 15.05 17.16 0.07
C SER A 37 16.49 16.65 0.12
N ASP A 38 16.90 15.97 1.18
CA ASP A 38 18.25 15.43 1.33
C ASP A 38 18.57 14.38 0.25
N LYS A 39 17.62 13.51 -0.09
CA LYS A 39 17.82 12.47 -1.10
C LYS A 39 17.85 13.01 -2.53
N VAL A 40 17.06 14.05 -2.81
CA VAL A 40 16.95 14.59 -4.17
C VAL A 40 17.92 15.75 -4.43
N GLY A 41 18.62 16.25 -3.42
CA GLY A 41 19.54 17.40 -3.54
C GLY A 41 18.82 18.75 -3.51
N GLY A 42 17.89 18.93 -2.56
CA GLY A 42 17.15 20.17 -2.34
C GLY A 42 15.91 20.34 -3.21
N PHE A 43 15.02 21.25 -2.81
CA PHE A 43 13.81 21.63 -3.58
C PHE A 43 13.95 22.93 -4.37
N LYS A 44 15.00 23.70 -4.13
CA LYS A 44 15.24 24.94 -4.83
C LYS A 44 15.29 24.69 -6.35
N ASP A 45 14.59 25.52 -7.11
CA ASP A 45 14.50 25.52 -8.57
C ASP A 45 13.76 24.31 -9.20
N LYS A 46 13.34 23.35 -8.39
CA LYS A 46 12.53 22.19 -8.78
C LYS A 46 11.05 22.46 -8.60
N THR A 47 10.24 21.85 -9.45
CA THR A 47 8.79 21.82 -9.27
C THR A 47 8.44 20.78 -8.20
N VAL A 48 7.77 21.22 -7.15
CA VAL A 48 7.20 20.34 -6.12
C VAL A 48 5.68 20.26 -6.33
N ILE A 49 5.16 19.05 -6.44
CA ILE A 49 3.73 18.78 -6.62
C ILE A 49 3.17 18.12 -5.36
N GLU A 50 2.10 18.69 -4.79
CA GLU A 50 1.30 18.07 -3.72
C GLU A 50 -0.12 17.77 -4.25
N PRO A 51 -0.40 16.55 -4.70
CA PRO A 51 -1.65 16.21 -5.40
C PRO A 51 -2.89 16.12 -4.50
N ALA A 52 -2.72 16.08 -3.18
CA ALA A 52 -3.78 16.05 -2.17
C ALA A 52 -3.39 16.96 -1.00
N GLY A 53 -3.54 18.27 -1.22
CA GLY A 53 -2.99 19.32 -0.37
C GLY A 53 -3.65 19.46 0.99
N GLY A 54 -4.96 19.22 1.10
CA GLY A 54 -5.72 19.33 2.35
C GLY A 54 -5.43 20.62 3.12
N THR A 55 -4.86 20.48 4.33
CA THR A 55 -4.41 21.56 5.23
C THR A 55 -3.09 22.22 4.83
N GLY A 56 -2.48 21.81 3.72
CA GLY A 56 -1.25 22.37 3.16
C GLY A 56 0.02 22.01 3.91
N SER A 57 0.03 20.96 4.74
CA SER A 57 1.19 20.61 5.57
C SER A 57 2.47 20.37 4.74
N PHE A 58 2.40 19.62 3.63
CA PHE A 58 3.59 19.45 2.78
C PHE A 58 3.88 20.68 1.92
N LEU A 59 2.86 21.43 1.47
CA LEU A 59 3.05 22.73 0.81
C LEU A 59 3.88 23.68 1.68
N GLN A 60 3.55 23.82 2.97
CA GLN A 60 4.29 24.68 3.89
C GLN A 60 5.70 24.14 4.19
N ALA A 61 5.84 22.82 4.36
CA ALA A 61 7.14 22.18 4.53
C ALA A 61 8.06 22.42 3.32
N ALA A 62 7.53 22.29 2.09
CA ALA A 62 8.29 22.55 0.87
C ALA A 62 8.71 24.03 0.76
N LYS A 63 7.83 24.98 1.12
CA LYS A 63 8.18 26.41 1.22
C LYS A 63 9.31 26.66 2.22
N ALA A 64 9.24 26.05 3.40
CA ALA A 64 10.30 26.16 4.42
C ALA A 64 11.65 25.62 3.91
N LEU A 65 11.62 24.62 3.02
CA LEU A 65 12.77 24.05 2.33
C LEU A 65 13.13 24.78 1.02
N LYS A 66 12.66 26.03 0.84
CA LYS A 66 12.99 26.94 -0.26
C LYS A 66 12.52 26.47 -1.65
N ALA A 67 11.49 25.63 -1.72
CA ALA A 67 10.80 25.35 -2.98
C ALA A 67 10.18 26.65 -3.52
N ASN A 68 10.50 27.01 -4.76
CA ASN A 68 10.02 28.24 -5.42
C ASN A 68 9.00 27.96 -6.54
N LYS A 69 8.80 26.69 -6.91
CA LYS A 69 7.79 26.24 -7.87
C LYS A 69 6.91 25.19 -7.21
N LEU A 70 5.73 25.60 -6.75
CA LEU A 70 4.82 24.74 -5.99
C LEU A 70 3.48 24.63 -6.71
N ILE A 71 2.99 23.41 -6.83
CA ILE A 71 1.66 23.11 -7.38
C ILE A 71 0.98 22.20 -6.37
N SER A 72 -0.12 22.63 -5.79
CA SER A 72 -0.88 21.84 -4.82
C SER A 72 -2.34 21.82 -5.22
N PHE A 73 -2.96 20.64 -5.18
CA PHE A 73 -4.37 20.44 -5.54
C PHE A 73 -5.10 19.75 -4.41
N ASP A 74 -6.37 20.08 -4.22
CA ASP A 74 -7.29 19.30 -3.40
C ASP A 74 -8.74 19.50 -3.87
N ILE A 75 -9.60 18.50 -3.64
CA ILE A 75 -11.03 18.59 -3.94
C ILE A 75 -11.80 19.39 -2.87
N GLU A 76 -11.23 19.52 -1.67
CA GLU A 76 -11.75 20.29 -0.55
C GLU A 76 -10.57 21.05 0.12
N PRO A 77 -9.98 22.08 -0.55
CA PRO A 77 -8.78 22.76 -0.07
C PRO A 77 -9.03 23.51 1.24
N LYS A 78 -8.09 23.39 2.20
CA LYS A 78 -8.17 24.00 3.54
C LYS A 78 -7.00 24.93 3.86
N ALA A 79 -6.18 25.26 2.87
CA ALA A 79 -5.03 26.15 3.04
C ALA A 79 -4.80 27.04 1.81
N GLU A 80 -4.25 28.23 2.07
CA GLU A 80 -3.85 29.16 1.02
C GLU A 80 -2.75 28.56 0.14
N GLY A 81 -2.94 28.63 -1.17
CA GLY A 81 -2.03 28.06 -2.18
C GLY A 81 -2.34 26.62 -2.58
N VAL A 82 -3.37 25.99 -1.99
CA VAL A 82 -3.94 24.72 -2.48
C VAL A 82 -5.06 25.03 -3.45
N LEU A 83 -4.94 24.57 -4.70
CA LEU A 83 -5.89 24.82 -5.77
C LEU A 83 -7.07 23.82 -5.69
N LEU A 84 -8.29 24.32 -5.88
CA LEU A 84 -9.49 23.48 -5.95
C LEU A 84 -9.51 22.68 -7.26
N ALA A 85 -9.14 21.40 -7.22
CA ALA A 85 -9.19 20.48 -8.37
C ALA A 85 -9.14 19.01 -7.96
N ASP A 86 -9.67 18.12 -8.81
CA ASP A 86 -9.41 16.68 -8.73
C ASP A 86 -8.12 16.35 -9.49
N PHE A 87 -7.04 16.05 -8.77
CA PHE A 87 -5.74 15.71 -9.36
C PHE A 87 -5.78 14.56 -10.39
N LEU A 88 -6.69 13.59 -10.23
CA LEU A 88 -6.80 12.48 -11.17
C LEU A 88 -7.37 12.91 -12.52
N LEU A 89 -8.16 14.00 -12.54
CA LEU A 89 -8.78 14.56 -13.73
C LEU A 89 -8.03 15.80 -14.26
N GLU A 90 -7.25 16.46 -13.40
CA GLU A 90 -6.54 17.68 -13.75
C GLU A 90 -5.41 17.43 -14.75
N THR A 91 -5.29 18.36 -15.68
CA THR A 91 -4.26 18.37 -16.72
C THR A 91 -3.58 19.74 -16.82
N LYS A 92 -4.30 20.81 -16.46
CA LYS A 92 -3.84 22.19 -16.58
C LYS A 92 -2.69 22.47 -15.61
N GLY A 93 -1.61 23.02 -16.14
CA GLY A 93 -0.42 23.38 -15.37
C GLY A 93 0.53 22.20 -15.12
N LEU A 94 0.21 21.01 -15.62
CA LEU A 94 1.06 19.81 -15.52
C LEU A 94 1.66 19.40 -16.87
N GLU A 95 1.19 19.96 -17.99
CA GLU A 95 1.47 19.45 -19.34
C GLU A 95 2.94 19.57 -19.76
N LYS A 96 3.67 20.53 -19.19
CA LYS A 96 5.09 20.80 -19.50
C LYS A 96 6.03 20.32 -18.41
N ILE A 97 5.52 19.56 -17.44
CA ILE A 97 6.29 19.13 -16.27
C ILE A 97 6.59 17.64 -16.41
N SER A 98 7.88 17.32 -16.44
CA SER A 98 8.38 15.94 -16.54
C SER A 98 9.34 15.57 -15.41
N ASP A 99 9.86 16.56 -14.67
CA ASP A 99 10.94 16.40 -13.72
C ASP A 99 10.60 16.78 -12.27
N ALA A 100 9.31 16.80 -11.92
CA ALA A 100 8.87 17.21 -10.59
C ALA A 100 9.29 16.25 -9.47
N ILE A 101 9.21 16.78 -8.24
CA ILE A 101 9.18 15.99 -7.01
C ILE A 101 7.75 16.02 -6.51
N THR A 102 7.05 14.89 -6.53
CA THR A 102 5.73 14.78 -5.92
C THR A 102 5.87 14.34 -4.47
N ILE A 103 5.27 15.06 -3.53
CA ILE A 103 5.21 14.68 -2.10
C ILE A 103 3.78 14.83 -1.57
N SER A 104 3.25 13.82 -0.87
CA SER A 104 1.87 13.86 -0.38
C SER A 104 1.53 12.78 0.65
N ASN A 105 0.38 12.96 1.30
CA ASN A 105 -0.38 11.90 1.96
C ASN A 105 -1.71 11.74 1.19
N PRO A 106 -1.72 11.02 0.05
CA PRO A 106 -2.90 10.94 -0.79
C PRO A 106 -4.01 10.15 -0.10
N PRO A 107 -5.29 10.33 -0.50
CA PRO A 107 -6.36 9.47 0.00
C PRO A 107 -6.07 8.01 -0.37
N PHE A 108 -6.23 7.09 0.59
CA PHE A 108 -5.84 5.69 0.38
C PHE A 108 -6.87 4.90 -0.43
N GLY A 109 -8.15 5.05 -0.09
CA GLY A 109 -9.23 4.24 -0.65
C GLY A 109 -9.18 2.78 -0.21
N ARG A 110 -10.29 2.06 -0.38
CA ARG A 110 -10.35 0.64 -0.03
C ARG A 110 -9.41 -0.17 -0.94
N ASN A 111 -8.54 -0.98 -0.35
CA ASN A 111 -7.54 -1.78 -1.09
C ASN A 111 -6.66 -0.93 -2.04
N ASN A 112 -6.27 0.27 -1.60
CA ASN A 112 -5.44 1.21 -2.36
C ASN A 112 -6.10 1.67 -3.68
N SER A 113 -7.43 1.78 -3.69
CA SER A 113 -8.18 2.18 -4.90
C SER A 113 -7.95 3.64 -5.30
N LEU A 114 -7.45 4.49 -4.40
CA LEU A 114 -7.17 5.90 -4.67
C LEU A 114 -5.66 6.19 -4.71
N SER A 115 -4.89 5.69 -3.74
CA SER A 115 -3.44 5.98 -3.66
C SER A 115 -2.65 5.48 -4.88
N ILE A 116 -3.01 4.33 -5.47
CA ILE A 116 -2.35 3.81 -6.68
C ILE A 116 -2.60 4.71 -7.91
N PRO A 117 -3.86 5.10 -8.25
CA PRO A 117 -4.10 6.10 -9.29
C PRO A 117 -3.33 7.41 -9.10
N PHE A 118 -3.29 7.94 -7.86
CA PHE A 118 -2.52 9.15 -7.55
C PHE A 118 -1.04 8.98 -7.90
N PHE A 119 -0.45 7.84 -7.51
CA PHE A 119 0.94 7.54 -7.83
C PHE A 119 1.18 7.44 -9.33
N ASN A 120 0.32 6.73 -10.04
CA ASN A 120 0.47 6.51 -11.48
C ASN A 120 0.24 7.80 -12.30
N LYS A 121 -0.60 8.71 -11.81
CA LYS A 121 -0.76 10.05 -12.39
C LYS A 121 0.46 10.93 -12.09
N ALA A 122 0.95 10.96 -10.85
CA ALA A 122 2.19 11.66 -10.48
C ALA A 122 3.40 11.14 -11.27
N ALA A 123 3.42 9.85 -11.59
CA ALA A 123 4.41 9.19 -12.44
C ALA A 123 4.38 9.63 -13.91
N GLN A 124 3.51 10.54 -14.31
CA GLN A 124 3.57 11.19 -15.63
C GLN A 124 4.41 12.47 -15.61
N HIS A 125 4.63 13.05 -14.43
CA HIS A 125 5.19 14.40 -14.28
C HIS A 125 6.46 14.47 -13.43
N SER A 126 6.83 13.38 -12.76
CA SER A 126 7.84 13.41 -11.68
C SER A 126 9.10 12.62 -11.99
N GLN A 127 10.26 13.06 -11.49
CA GLN A 127 11.41 12.18 -11.28
C GLN A 127 11.35 11.44 -9.95
N TYR A 128 10.73 12.05 -8.93
CA TYR A 128 10.60 11.46 -7.60
C TYR A 128 9.17 11.53 -7.10
N ILE A 129 8.69 10.47 -6.45
CA ILE A 129 7.39 10.43 -5.79
C ILE A 129 7.60 9.94 -4.36
N ALA A 130 7.17 10.74 -3.39
CA ALA A 130 7.32 10.48 -1.97
C ALA A 130 5.96 10.52 -1.27
N PHE A 131 5.41 9.35 -0.93
CA PHE A 131 4.06 9.26 -0.35
C PHE A 131 4.05 8.63 1.03
N VAL A 132 3.19 9.18 1.90
CA VAL A 132 2.64 8.48 3.06
C VAL A 132 1.55 7.54 2.56
N VAL A 133 1.67 6.24 2.82
CA VAL A 133 0.77 5.20 2.27
C VAL A 133 0.55 4.08 3.28
N PRO A 134 -0.50 3.25 3.13
CA PRO A 134 -0.66 2.07 3.97
C PRO A 134 0.46 1.06 3.73
N ARG A 135 0.90 0.36 4.78
CA ARG A 135 1.92 -0.71 4.70
C ARG A 135 1.62 -1.82 3.68
N SER A 136 0.36 -1.93 3.24
CA SER A 136 -0.03 -2.81 2.14
C SER A 136 0.68 -2.51 0.82
N TRP A 137 1.29 -1.32 0.65
CA TRP A 137 2.17 -1.02 -0.48
C TRP A 137 3.40 -1.93 -0.56
N ARG A 138 3.81 -2.54 0.55
CA ARG A 138 4.88 -3.56 0.58
C ARG A 138 4.45 -4.92 0.02
N LYS A 139 3.16 -5.14 -0.26
CA LYS A 139 2.68 -6.39 -0.88
C LYS A 139 2.94 -6.37 -2.38
N TRP A 140 3.42 -7.48 -2.93
CA TRP A 140 3.70 -7.62 -4.38
C TRP A 140 2.49 -7.30 -5.27
N SER A 141 1.27 -7.62 -4.83
CA SER A 141 0.05 -7.28 -5.55
C SER A 141 -0.20 -5.78 -5.71
N VAL A 142 0.35 -4.96 -4.79
CA VAL A 142 0.32 -3.50 -4.90
C VAL A 142 1.52 -3.00 -5.71
N LEU A 143 2.73 -3.47 -5.41
CA LEU A 143 3.96 -3.09 -6.13
C LEU A 143 3.84 -3.29 -7.65
N ASN A 144 3.18 -4.36 -8.09
CA ASN A 144 2.95 -4.67 -9.50
C ASN A 144 1.92 -3.76 -10.19
N ARG A 145 1.14 -2.98 -9.43
CA ARG A 145 0.15 -2.01 -9.96
C ARG A 145 0.69 -0.57 -10.01
N LEU A 146 1.79 -0.31 -9.33
CA LEU A 146 2.51 0.96 -9.42
C LEU A 146 3.27 1.02 -10.75
N ASN A 147 3.44 2.23 -11.29
CA ASN A 147 4.22 2.46 -12.51
C ASN A 147 5.61 1.79 -12.39
N ARG A 148 5.98 0.99 -13.40
CA ARG A 148 7.18 0.15 -13.36
C ARG A 148 8.47 0.94 -13.58
N ASN A 149 8.41 2.16 -14.10
CA ASN A 149 9.58 3.03 -14.18
C ASN A 149 10.02 3.57 -12.83
N PHE A 150 9.22 3.43 -11.77
CA PHE A 150 9.56 3.94 -10.45
C PHE A 150 10.16 2.85 -9.56
N HIS A 151 11.36 3.09 -9.03
CA HIS A 151 12.10 2.18 -8.17
C HIS A 151 12.10 2.70 -6.72
N LEU A 152 11.83 1.83 -5.76
CA LEU A 152 11.78 2.19 -4.34
C LEU A 152 13.21 2.46 -3.84
N VAL A 153 13.47 3.67 -3.36
CA VAL A 153 14.78 4.11 -2.85
C VAL A 153 14.77 4.46 -1.36
N HIS A 154 13.58 4.49 -0.75
CA HIS A 154 13.39 4.64 0.69
C HIS A 154 12.07 4.03 1.12
N ASP A 155 12.05 3.33 2.25
CA ASP A 155 10.86 2.84 2.93
C ASP A 155 11.09 2.91 4.44
N GLU A 156 10.20 3.60 5.16
CA GLU A 156 10.22 3.66 6.62
C GLU A 156 8.83 3.48 7.20
N ASP A 157 8.72 2.75 8.31
CA ASP A 157 7.47 2.68 9.09
C ASP A 157 7.16 4.06 9.68
N LEU A 158 5.87 4.42 9.68
CA LEU A 158 5.39 5.61 10.37
C LEU A 158 4.50 5.19 11.53
N SER A 159 4.87 5.61 12.74
CA SER A 159 3.94 5.69 13.86
C SER A 159 3.24 7.04 13.78
N ILE A 160 2.18 7.11 12.98
CA ILE A 160 1.37 8.33 12.90
C ILE A 160 0.25 8.23 13.92
N ASP A 161 0.22 9.16 14.86
CA ASP A 161 -1.02 9.56 15.49
C ASP A 161 -1.66 10.61 14.60
N TYR A 162 -2.67 10.20 13.84
CA TYR A 162 -3.33 11.10 12.90
C TYR A 162 -4.08 12.19 13.63
N VAL A 163 -4.05 13.40 13.09
CA VAL A 163 -4.84 14.52 13.60
C VAL A 163 -6.06 14.78 12.72
N ASP A 164 -7.10 15.33 13.32
CA ASP A 164 -8.26 15.83 12.60
C ASP A 164 -7.98 17.23 12.00
N GLU A 165 -9.02 17.84 11.44
CA GLU A 165 -8.97 19.18 10.84
C GLU A 165 -8.54 20.28 11.81
N LEU A 166 -8.74 20.07 13.12
CA LEU A 166 -8.39 21.02 14.18
C LEU A 166 -6.99 20.77 14.75
N GLY A 167 -6.29 19.75 14.28
CA GLY A 167 -5.00 19.34 14.81
C GLY A 167 -5.10 18.48 16.07
N GLU A 168 -6.31 18.04 16.44
CA GLU A 168 -6.53 17.19 17.61
C GLU A 168 -6.29 15.72 17.27
N MET A 169 -5.74 14.98 18.23
CA MET A 169 -5.36 13.58 18.04
C MET A 169 -6.60 12.71 17.83
N VAL A 170 -6.68 12.07 16.66
CA VAL A 170 -7.74 11.11 16.36
C VAL A 170 -7.42 9.79 17.08
N TRP A 171 -7.91 9.65 18.31
CA TRP A 171 -7.90 8.38 19.05
C TRP A 171 -8.90 7.39 18.45
N GLN A 172 -8.67 6.94 17.21
CA GLN A 172 -9.41 5.82 16.67
C GLN A 172 -8.80 4.50 17.13
N LYS A 173 -9.66 3.63 17.69
CA LYS A 173 -9.44 2.24 18.14
C LYS A 173 -8.83 1.28 17.08
N ALA A 174 -8.34 1.77 15.94
CA ALA A 174 -7.69 0.98 14.90
C ALA A 174 -6.45 1.72 14.40
N ARG A 175 -5.27 1.33 14.92
CA ARG A 175 -3.96 1.83 14.51
C ARG A 175 -3.79 1.60 13.00
N LEU A 176 -3.96 2.66 12.21
CA LEU A 176 -3.74 2.64 10.77
C LEU A 176 -2.23 2.55 10.54
N ASN A 177 -1.76 1.39 10.07
CA ASN A 177 -0.35 1.18 9.83
C ASN A 177 0.07 1.77 8.48
N THR A 178 0.86 2.83 8.53
CA THR A 178 1.43 3.49 7.36
C THR A 178 2.94 3.40 7.30
N CYS A 179 3.45 3.65 6.11
CA CYS A 179 4.85 3.84 5.83
C CYS A 179 5.02 5.07 4.96
N PHE A 180 6.23 5.63 4.96
CA PHE A 180 6.66 6.63 4.00
C PHE A 180 7.57 5.96 2.98
N GLN A 181 7.28 6.17 1.71
CA GLN A 181 8.09 5.61 0.62
C GLN A 181 8.54 6.70 -0.34
N ILE A 182 9.80 6.63 -0.76
CA ILE A 182 10.35 7.49 -1.81
C ILE A 182 10.71 6.61 -2.99
N TRP A 183 10.23 7.02 -4.15
CA TRP A 183 10.37 6.31 -5.42
C TRP A 183 11.08 7.21 -6.43
N GLU A 184 12.01 6.65 -7.18
CA GLU A 184 12.82 7.32 -8.20
C GLU A 184 12.47 6.76 -9.58
N ARG A 185 12.27 7.63 -10.57
CA ARG A 185 12.10 7.23 -11.97
C ARG A 185 13.43 6.72 -12.54
N ARG A 186 13.37 5.59 -13.24
CA ARG A 186 14.42 5.03 -14.08
C ARG A 186 13.85 4.58 -15.42
N GLU A 187 14.70 4.55 -16.44
CA GLU A 187 14.36 4.03 -17.77
C GLU A 187 14.05 2.53 -17.72
N GLU A 188 14.82 1.79 -16.94
CA GLU A 188 14.61 0.36 -16.73
C GLU A 188 13.28 0.10 -16.00
N LEU A 189 12.46 -0.76 -16.59
CA LEU A 189 11.22 -1.19 -15.96
C LEU A 189 11.52 -2.18 -14.84
N ARG A 190 10.99 -1.91 -13.64
CA ARG A 190 11.00 -2.89 -12.56
C ARG A 190 10.41 -4.23 -13.01
N PRO A 191 10.94 -5.36 -12.52
CA PRO A 191 10.34 -6.68 -12.71
C PRO A 191 8.88 -6.79 -12.22
N VAL A 192 8.13 -7.77 -12.73
CA VAL A 192 6.79 -8.09 -12.21
C VAL A 192 6.92 -9.24 -11.23
N ILE A 193 6.76 -8.93 -9.96
CA ILE A 193 7.06 -9.89 -8.90
C ILE A 193 5.98 -10.96 -8.84
N LYS A 194 6.38 -12.23 -8.95
CA LYS A 194 5.52 -13.40 -8.76
C LYS A 194 6.24 -14.45 -7.93
N VAL A 195 5.46 -15.36 -7.36
CA VAL A 195 6.00 -16.54 -6.69
C VAL A 195 5.61 -17.77 -7.48
N LYS A 196 6.61 -18.50 -7.97
CA LYS A 196 6.44 -19.73 -8.73
C LYS A 196 5.68 -20.77 -7.90
N ASP A 197 4.69 -21.39 -8.53
CA ASP A 197 4.00 -22.53 -7.96
C ASP A 197 4.85 -23.79 -8.15
N GLN A 198 5.44 -24.27 -7.07
CA GLN A 198 6.27 -25.48 -7.06
C GLN A 198 5.44 -26.75 -6.83
N GLY A 199 4.10 -26.65 -6.80
CA GLY A 199 3.21 -27.78 -6.59
C GLY A 199 3.23 -28.37 -5.18
N LEU A 200 3.89 -27.73 -4.21
CA LEU A 200 4.01 -28.22 -2.83
C LEU A 200 2.67 -28.19 -2.06
N LEU A 201 1.80 -27.24 -2.39
CA LEU A 201 0.48 -27.09 -1.79
C LEU A 201 -0.50 -26.44 -2.76
N SER A 202 -1.79 -26.74 -2.57
CA SER A 202 -2.88 -26.09 -3.31
C SER A 202 -3.98 -25.63 -2.37
N LYS A 203 -4.62 -24.50 -2.73
CA LYS A 203 -5.85 -24.06 -2.07
C LYS A 203 -7.01 -24.93 -2.54
N VAL A 204 -7.73 -25.52 -1.60
CA VAL A 204 -8.85 -26.42 -1.86
C VAL A 204 -10.08 -26.03 -1.04
N LYS A 205 -11.17 -26.79 -1.17
CA LYS A 205 -12.35 -26.65 -0.33
C LYS A 205 -12.11 -27.26 1.07
N PRO A 206 -12.94 -26.92 2.08
CA PRO A 206 -12.79 -27.46 3.42
C PRO A 206 -12.74 -28.99 3.45
N GLU A 207 -13.59 -29.69 2.69
CA GLU A 207 -13.68 -31.15 2.64
C GLU A 207 -12.39 -31.85 2.17
N ASP A 208 -11.64 -31.23 1.27
CA ASP A 208 -10.47 -31.82 0.63
C ASP A 208 -9.14 -31.52 1.35
N ALA A 209 -9.16 -30.60 2.32
CA ALA A 209 -7.95 -30.04 2.91
C ALA A 209 -7.20 -31.01 3.85
N ASP A 210 -5.90 -30.82 4.00
CA ASP A 210 -5.16 -31.47 5.07
C ASP A 210 -4.95 -30.49 6.25
N VAL A 211 -4.93 -29.19 5.97
CA VAL A 211 -4.75 -28.14 6.98
C VAL A 211 -5.64 -26.92 6.73
N ALA A 212 -5.95 -26.23 7.83
CA ALA A 212 -6.59 -24.93 7.86
C ALA A 212 -5.62 -23.87 8.39
N LEU A 213 -5.29 -22.87 7.56
CA LEU A 213 -4.43 -21.75 7.92
C LEU A 213 -5.26 -20.48 8.09
N THR A 214 -5.21 -19.83 9.24
CA THR A 214 -5.82 -18.49 9.40
C THR A 214 -5.02 -17.49 8.56
N VAL A 215 -5.67 -16.84 7.60
CA VAL A 215 -5.05 -15.90 6.65
C VAL A 215 -5.60 -14.49 6.74
N PHE A 216 -6.56 -14.23 7.62
CA PHE A 216 -7.10 -12.89 7.85
C PHE A 216 -7.55 -12.70 9.29
N GLY A 217 -7.17 -11.57 9.90
CA GLY A 217 -7.60 -11.22 11.25
C GLY A 217 -6.83 -11.95 12.35
N TYR A 218 -7.44 -12.02 13.53
CA TYR A 218 -6.79 -12.53 14.73
C TYR A 218 -6.24 -13.95 14.57
N GLY A 219 -4.97 -14.14 14.91
CA GLY A 219 -4.26 -15.41 14.76
C GLY A 219 -3.83 -15.70 13.32
N CYS A 220 -3.66 -14.68 12.49
CA CYS A 220 -3.09 -14.83 11.14
C CYS A 220 -1.75 -15.58 11.21
N GLY A 221 -1.57 -16.57 10.32
CA GLY A 221 -0.45 -17.51 10.37
C GLY A 221 -0.69 -18.77 11.19
N LYS A 222 -1.79 -18.88 11.95
CA LYS A 222 -2.08 -20.09 12.75
C LYS A 222 -2.54 -21.26 11.89
N VAL A 223 -1.76 -22.34 11.92
CA VAL A 223 -2.02 -23.61 11.23
C VAL A 223 -2.78 -24.57 12.14
N ARG A 224 -3.77 -25.29 11.60
CA ARG A 224 -4.54 -26.34 12.29
C ARG A 224 -4.64 -27.59 11.42
N THR A 225 -4.43 -28.76 12.01
CA THR A 225 -4.63 -30.08 11.37
C THR A 225 -5.95 -30.73 11.75
N SER A 226 -6.57 -30.27 12.85
CA SER A 226 -7.94 -30.61 13.24
C SER A 226 -8.79 -29.34 13.20
N PHE A 227 -9.88 -29.38 12.42
CA PHE A 227 -10.73 -28.24 12.15
C PHE A 227 -12.07 -28.68 11.55
N ASP A 228 -13.09 -27.82 11.69
CA ASP A 228 -14.39 -28.03 11.08
C ASP A 228 -14.30 -27.87 9.56
N ARG A 229 -14.91 -28.83 8.85
CA ARG A 229 -14.94 -28.89 7.38
C ARG A 229 -16.01 -27.98 6.81
N VAL A 230 -16.03 -26.72 7.23
CA VAL A 230 -17.02 -25.71 6.83
C VAL A 230 -16.37 -24.50 6.18
N PRO A 231 -17.01 -23.87 5.18
CA PRO A 231 -16.49 -22.65 4.56
C PRO A 231 -16.25 -21.54 5.58
N ASN A 232 -15.10 -20.88 5.48
CA ASN A 232 -14.71 -19.79 6.37
C ASN A 232 -13.94 -18.71 5.59
N SER A 233 -14.30 -17.45 5.78
CA SER A 233 -13.72 -16.31 5.06
C SER A 233 -12.34 -15.86 5.58
N THR A 234 -11.95 -16.28 6.79
CA THR A 234 -10.67 -15.92 7.42
C THR A 234 -9.62 -17.02 7.35
N VAL A 235 -10.00 -18.18 6.81
CA VAL A 235 -9.17 -19.39 6.75
C VAL A 235 -8.92 -19.77 5.29
N MET A 236 -7.69 -20.19 5.01
CA MET A 236 -7.32 -20.86 3.77
C MET A 236 -7.16 -22.35 4.05
N PHE A 237 -7.96 -23.13 3.34
CA PHE A 237 -7.91 -24.59 3.36
C PHE A 237 -6.89 -25.07 2.32
N LEU A 238 -5.91 -25.86 2.75
CA LEU A 238 -4.77 -26.27 1.92
C LEU A 238 -4.66 -27.79 1.87
N LYS A 239 -4.45 -28.31 0.65
CA LYS A 239 -3.99 -29.68 0.40
C LYS A 239 -2.47 -29.66 0.31
N LEU A 240 -1.82 -30.63 0.96
CA LEU A 240 -0.37 -30.77 0.97
C LEU A 240 0.06 -31.90 0.03
N HIS A 241 1.00 -31.59 -0.87
CA HIS A 241 1.52 -32.56 -1.85
C HIS A 241 2.93 -33.04 -1.53
N ASP A 242 3.55 -32.49 -0.48
CA ASP A 242 4.85 -32.91 0.03
C ASP A 242 4.81 -33.01 1.57
N LYS A 243 5.31 -34.13 2.10
CA LYS A 243 5.32 -34.44 3.54
C LYS A 243 6.06 -33.41 4.40
N ARG A 244 6.99 -32.65 3.82
CA ARG A 244 7.78 -31.61 4.51
C ARG A 244 6.96 -30.34 4.76
N VAL A 245 5.90 -30.12 3.99
CA VAL A 245 5.14 -28.85 4.00
C VAL A 245 4.43 -28.62 5.32
N LEU A 246 3.92 -29.66 5.99
CA LEU A 246 3.26 -29.49 7.29
C LEU A 246 4.23 -28.90 8.32
N LYS A 247 5.44 -29.48 8.43
CA LYS A 247 6.48 -28.98 9.33
C LYS A 247 6.90 -27.56 8.95
N ALA A 248 7.03 -27.26 7.65
CA ALA A 248 7.34 -25.92 7.18
C ALA A 248 6.26 -24.91 7.58
N LEU A 249 4.98 -25.19 7.30
CA LEU A 249 3.84 -24.34 7.70
C LEU A 249 3.83 -24.05 9.21
N GLN A 250 4.23 -25.00 10.04
CA GLN A 250 4.25 -24.84 11.50
C GLN A 250 5.48 -24.08 12.03
N SER A 251 6.52 -23.88 11.23
CA SER A 251 7.81 -23.30 11.68
C SER A 251 8.17 -21.97 11.03
N VAL A 252 7.66 -21.66 9.84
CA VAL A 252 7.95 -20.39 9.15
C VAL A 252 7.35 -19.19 9.87
N ASP A 253 8.06 -18.06 9.87
CA ASP A 253 7.54 -16.81 10.39
C ASP A 253 6.67 -16.10 9.33
N PHE A 254 5.35 -16.29 9.42
CA PHE A 254 4.40 -15.57 8.57
C PHE A 254 4.37 -14.05 8.82
N SER A 255 4.93 -13.57 9.95
CA SER A 255 4.90 -12.16 10.33
C SER A 255 5.69 -11.26 9.38
N LYS A 256 6.62 -11.86 8.62
CA LYS A 256 7.30 -11.26 7.46
C LYS A 256 6.31 -10.64 6.47
N PHE A 257 5.10 -11.19 6.32
CA PHE A 257 4.12 -10.75 5.33
C PHE A 257 2.79 -10.27 5.90
N TYR A 258 2.24 -10.93 6.92
CA TYR A 258 0.87 -10.62 7.35
C TYR A 258 0.70 -9.22 7.95
N LYS A 259 1.79 -8.62 8.45
CA LYS A 259 1.82 -7.27 9.03
C LYS A 259 1.79 -6.17 7.97
N ASN A 260 2.02 -6.48 6.70
CA ASN A 260 2.03 -5.51 5.60
C ASN A 260 0.60 -5.18 5.15
N THR A 261 -0.17 -4.61 6.07
CA THR A 261 -1.59 -4.28 5.90
C THR A 261 -1.93 -2.99 6.64
N ALA A 262 -2.93 -2.26 6.16
CA ALA A 262 -3.38 -1.01 6.77
C ALA A 262 -3.97 -1.21 8.19
N TYR A 263 -4.75 -2.27 8.38
CA TYR A 263 -5.53 -2.48 9.61
C TYR A 263 -5.46 -3.93 10.09
N THR A 264 -5.94 -4.84 9.27
CA THR A 264 -6.15 -6.24 9.64
C THR A 264 -5.12 -7.10 8.94
N GLU A 265 -4.41 -7.90 9.73
CA GLU A 265 -3.40 -8.83 9.24
C GLU A 265 -3.97 -9.74 8.15
N ALA A 266 -3.18 -9.96 7.09
CA ALA A 266 -3.62 -10.74 5.95
C ALA A 266 -2.47 -11.43 5.21
N LEU A 267 -2.67 -12.70 4.87
CA LEU A 267 -1.77 -13.50 4.03
C LEU A 267 -2.42 -13.84 2.70
N SER A 268 -1.65 -13.71 1.63
CA SER A 268 -1.98 -14.23 0.32
C SER A 268 -1.37 -15.61 0.10
N LEU A 269 -1.90 -16.36 -0.86
CA LEU A 269 -1.35 -17.65 -1.25
C LEU A 269 0.10 -17.53 -1.78
N GLN A 270 0.45 -16.42 -2.43
CA GLN A 270 1.81 -16.19 -2.91
C GLN A 270 2.81 -16.02 -1.75
N GLU A 271 2.43 -15.25 -0.72
CA GLU A 271 3.27 -15.06 0.48
C GLU A 271 3.45 -16.38 1.25
N ILE A 272 2.40 -17.20 1.33
CA ILE A 272 2.49 -18.55 1.91
C ILE A 272 3.44 -19.41 1.08
N ARG A 273 3.27 -19.45 -0.25
CA ARG A 273 4.14 -20.22 -1.15
C ARG A 273 5.58 -19.80 -1.06
N TYR A 274 5.87 -18.51 -0.97
CA TYR A 274 7.23 -18.00 -0.83
C TYR A 274 7.92 -18.65 0.38
N LEU A 275 7.28 -18.59 1.55
CA LEU A 275 7.85 -19.12 2.79
C LEU A 275 8.00 -20.65 2.73
N ILE A 276 7.04 -21.34 2.11
CA ILE A 276 7.08 -22.80 1.99
C ILE A 276 8.15 -23.24 0.98
N ASN A 277 8.25 -22.57 -0.16
CA ASN A 277 9.31 -22.83 -1.14
C ASN A 277 10.69 -22.62 -0.50
N GLU A 278 10.89 -21.50 0.21
CA GLU A 278 12.14 -21.20 0.91
C GLU A 278 12.48 -22.28 1.95
N ALA A 279 11.53 -22.65 2.81
CA ALA A 279 11.75 -23.64 3.86
C ALA A 279 11.95 -25.08 3.34
N VAL A 280 11.32 -25.46 2.23
CA VAL A 280 11.33 -26.85 1.72
C VAL A 280 12.40 -27.06 0.64
N LEU A 281 12.66 -26.05 -0.19
CA LEU A 281 13.54 -26.13 -1.37
C LEU A 281 14.81 -25.30 -1.24
N GLY A 282 14.94 -24.46 -0.19
CA GLY A 282 16.06 -23.53 -0.03
C GLY A 282 16.02 -22.33 -1.00
N ASN A 283 14.94 -22.18 -1.77
CA ASN A 283 14.73 -21.07 -2.70
C ASN A 283 13.24 -20.66 -2.65
N PRO A 284 12.92 -19.37 -2.43
CA PRO A 284 11.53 -18.89 -2.35
C PRO A 284 10.74 -19.02 -3.66
N GLY A 285 11.39 -19.21 -4.80
CA GLY A 285 10.76 -19.21 -6.12
C GLY A 285 10.22 -17.84 -6.49
N LEU A 286 10.89 -16.75 -6.05
CA LEU A 286 10.57 -15.40 -6.47
C LEU A 286 11.01 -15.21 -7.93
N GLU A 287 10.08 -14.79 -8.77
CA GLU A 287 10.30 -14.44 -10.16
C GLU A 287 10.19 -12.92 -10.28
N GLU A 288 11.24 -12.31 -10.82
CA GLU A 288 11.36 -10.87 -11.05
C GLU A 288 11.47 -10.62 -12.56
#